data_AF-A0A967R1V0-F1
#
_entry.id   AF-A0A967R1V0-F1
#
_cell.length_a   1.000
_cell.length_b   1.000
_cell.length_c   1.000
_cell.angle_alpha   90.00
_cell.angle_beta   90.00
_cell.angle_gamma   90.00
#
_symmetry.space_group_name_H-M   'P 1'
#
loop_
_entity.id
_entity.type
_entity.pdbx_description
1 polymer ?
#
loop_
_entity_poly.entity_id
_entity_poly.type
_entity_poly.pdbx_seq_one_letter_code
_entity_poly.pdbx_strand_id
1 'polypeptide(L)' 'MPAITAHSRHDITETEAAVRAALAEQGFGVLTEIDIAATFKAKLDIDRPPMKILGACNPHLAHQALETDP' A
#
# COMPACT_ATOMS: atom_id res chain seq x y z
N MET A 1 -18.14 0.86 -4.70
CA MET A 1 -17.41 1.99 -4.08
C MET A 1 -16.47 2.56 -5.14
N PRO A 2 -16.44 3.87 -5.37
CA PRO A 2 -15.51 4.47 -6.33
C PRO A 2 -14.07 4.30 -5.85
N ALA A 3 -13.14 4.03 -6.76
CA ALA A 3 -11.72 4.04 -6.45
C ALA A 3 -11.31 5.47 -6.09
N ILE A 4 -10.58 5.63 -4.98
CA ILE A 4 -9.89 6.87 -4.67
C ILE A 4 -8.55 6.82 -5.40
N THR A 5 -8.28 7.78 -6.27
CA THR A 5 -7.03 7.88 -7.03
C THR A 5 -6.50 9.30 -6.93
N ALA A 6 -5.21 9.43 -6.65
CA ALA A 6 -4.49 10.68 -6.60
C ALA A 6 -3.19 10.57 -7.41
N HIS A 7 -2.72 11.69 -7.96
CA HIS A 7 -1.48 11.75 -8.72
C HIS A 7 -0.45 12.59 -7.95
N SER A 8 0.74 12.02 -7.74
CA SER A 8 1.89 12.70 -7.14
C SER A 8 2.79 13.26 -8.26
N ARG A 9 3.50 14.35 -7.96
CA ARG A 9 4.55 14.91 -8.84
C ARG A 9 5.95 14.36 -8.49
N HIS A 10 6.06 13.62 -7.39
CA HIS A 10 7.30 13.06 -6.89
C HIS A 10 7.61 11.69 -7.51
N ASP A 11 8.85 11.22 -7.38
CA ASP A 11 9.17 9.85 -7.78
C ASP A 11 8.52 8.81 -6.85
N ILE A 12 8.67 7.53 -7.18
CA ILE A 12 8.01 6.45 -6.44
C ILE A 12 8.51 6.34 -5.01
N THR A 13 9.78 6.63 -4.74
CA THR A 13 10.42 6.51 -3.42
C THR A 13 9.90 7.60 -2.49
N GLU A 14 9.89 8.85 -2.95
CA GLU A 14 9.33 9.98 -2.22
C GLU A 14 7.83 9.83 -2.01
N THR A 15 7.10 9.39 -3.05
CA THR A 15 5.67 9.16 -2.97
C THR A 15 5.35 8.05 -1.96
N GLU A 16 6.11 6.96 -1.94
CA GLU A 16 5.94 5.88 -0.97
C GLU A 16 6.15 6.38 0.46
N ALA A 17 7.21 7.14 0.71
CA ALA A 17 7.50 7.71 2.02
C ALA A 17 6.37 8.64 2.50
N ALA A 18 5.87 9.52 1.61
CA ALA A 18 4.76 10.41 1.92
C ALA A 18 3.46 9.64 2.21
N VAL A 19 3.15 8.59 1.43
CA VAL A 19 1.97 7.74 1.65
C VAL A 19 2.07 7.02 3.00
N ARG A 20 3.23 6.47 3.34
CA ARG A 20 3.46 5.80 4.63
C ARG A 20 3.28 6.76 5.81
N ALA A 21 3.80 7.99 5.70
CA ALA A 21 3.63 9.01 6.73
C ALA A 21 2.15 9.39 6.90
N ALA A 22 1.44 9.68 5.80
CA ALA A 22 0.02 10.03 5.84
C ALA A 22 -0.86 8.90 6.41
N LEU A 23 -0.55 7.64 6.07
CA LEU A 23 -1.23 6.48 6.66
C LEU A 23 -1.00 6.43 8.18
N ALA A 24 0.25 6.61 8.64
CA ALA A 24 0.59 6.58 10.06
C ALA A 24 -0.11 7.70 10.85
N GLU A 25 -0.21 8.90 10.29
CA GLU A 25 -0.96 10.02 10.90
C GLU A 25 -2.45 9.69 11.13
N GLN A 26 -3.03 8.83 10.29
CA GLN A 26 -4.41 8.35 10.42
C GLN A 26 -4.51 7.04 11.25
N GLY A 27 -3.42 6.59 11.85
CA GLY A 27 -3.37 5.36 12.65
C GLY A 27 -3.32 4.06 11.82
N PHE A 28 -3.03 4.15 10.52
CA PHE A 28 -2.80 3.00 9.66
C PHE A 28 -1.31 2.62 9.65
N GLY A 29 -1.01 1.36 9.94
CA GLY A 29 0.31 0.77 9.74
C GLY A 29 0.37 -0.01 8.42
N VAL A 30 1.53 -0.01 7.75
CA VAL A 30 1.76 -0.89 6.59
C VAL A 30 2.21 -2.26 7.09
N LEU A 31 1.38 -3.28 6.87
CA LEU A 31 1.63 -4.67 7.27
C LEU A 31 2.37 -5.47 6.21
N THR A 32 2.09 -5.18 4.94
CA THR A 32 2.67 -5.92 3.82
C THR A 32 3.10 -4.96 2.72
N GLU A 33 4.19 -5.30 2.05
CA GLU A 33 4.65 -4.65 0.83
C GLU A 33 4.91 -5.73 -0.23
N ILE A 34 4.51 -5.44 -1.46
CA ILE A 34 4.84 -6.25 -2.63
C ILE A 34 5.47 -5.33 -3.67
N ASP A 35 6.72 -5.61 -4.03
CA ASP A 35 7.35 -5.02 -5.20
C ASP A 35 6.92 -5.82 -6.45
N ILE A 36 6.06 -5.21 -7.26
CA ILE A 36 5.50 -5.84 -8.46
C ILE A 36 6.56 -5.98 -9.53
N ALA A 37 7.43 -4.98 -9.72
CA ALA A 37 8.47 -5.03 -10.72
C ALA A 37 9.46 -6.17 -10.41
N ALA A 38 9.93 -6.25 -9.17
CA ALA A 38 10.82 -7.32 -8.74
C ALA A 38 10.15 -8.70 -8.81
N THR A 39 8.89 -8.81 -8.36
CA THR A 39 8.16 -10.10 -8.37
C THR A 39 7.93 -10.62 -9.78
N PHE A 40 7.56 -9.74 -10.72
CA PHE A 40 7.32 -10.12 -12.12
C PHE A 40 8.63 -10.50 -12.81
N LYS A 41 9.71 -9.76 -12.55
CA LYS A 41 11.03 -10.12 -13.07
C LYS A 41 11.47 -11.49 -12.57
N ALA A 42 11.32 -11.76 -11.27
CA ALA A 42 11.75 -13.02 -10.68
C ALA A 42 10.92 -14.24 -11.11
N LYS A 43 9.60 -14.08 -11.29
CA LYS A 43 8.69 -15.20 -11.57
C LYS A 43 8.37 -15.42 -13.03
N LEU A 44 8.37 -14.35 -13.82
CA LEU A 44 7.88 -14.37 -15.21
C LEU A 44 8.92 -13.83 -16.20
N ASP A 45 10.06 -13.32 -15.72
CA ASP A 45 11.07 -12.61 -16.52
C ASP A 45 10.51 -11.44 -17.34
N ILE A 46 9.51 -10.75 -16.79
CA ILE A 46 8.89 -9.57 -17.42
C ILE A 46 9.36 -8.30 -16.71
N ASP A 47 9.93 -7.38 -17.48
CA ASP A 47 10.28 -6.04 -16.99
C ASP A 47 9.05 -5.13 -16.93
N ARG A 48 8.84 -4.48 -15.78
CA ARG A 48 7.72 -3.57 -15.49
C ARG A 48 8.25 -2.25 -14.93
N PRO A 49 7.53 -1.13 -15.13
CA PRO A 49 7.83 0.11 -14.43
C PRO A 49 7.76 -0.07 -12.90
N PRO A 50 8.49 0.74 -12.11
CA PRO A 50 8.45 0.67 -10.65
C PRO A 50 7.02 0.78 -10.11
N MET A 51 6.58 -0.26 -9.42
CA MET A 51 5.23 -0.35 -8.88
C MET A 51 5.23 -1.20 -7.61
N LYS A 52 4.59 -0.68 -6.57
CA LYS A 52 4.45 -1.36 -5.28
C LYS A 52 3.00 -1.42 -4.84
N ILE A 53 2.65 -2.49 -4.13
CA ILE A 53 1.37 -2.62 -3.42
C ILE A 53 1.67 -2.60 -1.92
N LEU A 54 1.01 -1.70 -1.19
CA LEU A 54 1.11 -1.59 0.26
C LEU A 54 -0.20 -2.06 0.90
N GLY A 55 -0.15 -3.09 1.72
CA GLY A 55 -1.26 -3.49 2.57
C GLY A 55 -1.22 -2.70 3.88
N ALA A 56 -2.15 -1.75 4.04
CA ALA A 56 -2.25 -0.90 5.23
C ALA A 56 -3.48 -1.28 6.08
N CYS A 57 -3.33 -1.21 7.41
CA CYS A 57 -4.37 -1.57 8.36
C CYS A 57 -4.33 -0.65 9.59
N ASN A 58 -5.50 -0.23 10.05
CA ASN A 58 -5.66 0.37 11.37
C ASN A 58 -6.20 -0.71 12.33
N PRO A 59 -5.41 -1.15 13.33
CA PRO A 59 -5.80 -2.25 14.21
C PRO A 59 -7.10 -2.03 14.98
N HIS A 60 -7.39 -0.79 15.38
CA HIS A 60 -8.62 -0.48 16.14
C HIS A 60 -9.86 -0.65 15.26
N LEU A 61 -9.80 -0.15 14.02
CA LEU A 61 -10.90 -0.31 13.06
C LEU A 61 -11.05 -1.78 12.64
N ALA A 62 -9.95 -2.48 12.43
CA ALA A 62 -9.96 -3.90 12.09
C ALA A 62 -10.58 -4.74 13.21
N HIS A 63 -10.24 -4.46 14.48
CA HIS A 63 -10.85 -5.12 15.63
C HIS A 63 -12.35 -4.90 15.69
N GLN A 64 -12.82 -3.65 15.54
CA GLN A 64 -14.25 -3.33 15.53
C GLN A 64 -15.01 -4.07 14.41
N ALA A 65 -14.39 -4.19 13.23
CA ALA A 65 -14.98 -4.94 12.12
C ALA A 65 -15.12 -6.43 12.46
N LEU A 66 -14.06 -7.06 13.00
CA LEU A 66 -14.06 -8.47 13.40
C LEU A 66 -15.03 -8.76 14.56
N GLU A 67 -15.23 -7.82 15.47
CA GLU A 67 -16.25 -7.96 16.53
C GLU A 67 -17.69 -7.89 15.99
N THR A 68 -17.89 -7.22 14.86
CA THR A 68 -19.20 -7.07 14.23
C THR A 68 -19.54 -8.28 13.34
N ASP A 69 -18.56 -8.79 12.59
CA ASP A 69 -18.71 -9.93 11.68
C ASP A 69 -17.40 -10.75 11.63
N PRO A 70 -17.30 -11.84 12.40
CA PRO A 70 -16.06 -12.62 12.60
C PRO A 70 -15.72 -13.60 11.48
#